data_AF-A0A2V8UB90-F1
#
_entry.id   AF-A0A2V8UB90-F1
#
_cell.length_a   1.000
_cell.length_b   1.000
_cell.length_c   1.000
_cell.angle_alpha   90.00
_cell.angle_beta   90.00
_cell.angle_gamma   90.00
#
_symmetry.space_group_name_H-M   'P 1'
#
loop_
_entity.id
_entity.type
_entity.pdbx_description
1 polymer ?
#
loop_
_entity_poly.entity_id
_entity_poly.type
_entity_poly.pdbx_seq_one_letter_code
_entity_poly.pdbx_strand_id
1 'polypeptide(L)'
;AIITECCTGCAGSPACVPYCPVADCMYWVPDEGHPPFGRIEVDPILCIGCKKCVSKGPDGAFLDGCPWDAIEMVPIEDVEARIGVKMPI
;
A
#
# COMPACT_ATOMS: atom_id res chain seq x y z
N ALA A 1 -6.29 1.64 0.67
CA ALA A 1 -5.22 1.20 1.58
C ALA A 1 -4.21 2.33 1.73
N ILE A 2 -3.48 2.39 2.84
CA ILE A 2 -2.42 3.39 3.05
C ILE A 2 -1.08 2.71 3.25
N ILE A 3 -0.01 3.41 2.87
CA ILE A 3 1.36 2.97 3.12
C ILE A 3 1.91 3.76 4.30
N THR A 4 2.49 3.05 5.28
CA THR A 4 3.06 3.65 6.50
C THR A 4 4.55 3.97 6.34
N GLU A 5 5.16 4.64 7.32
CA GLU A 5 6.61 4.90 7.34
C GLU A 5 7.47 3.63 7.42
N CYS A 6 6.90 2.46 7.74
CA CYS A 6 7.61 1.19 7.74
C CYS A 6 7.98 0.72 6.31
N CYS A 7 7.47 1.37 5.27
CA CYS A 7 7.73 0.98 3.90
C CYS A 7 9.16 1.32 3.47
N THR A 8 9.94 0.31 3.14
CA THR A 8 11.31 0.47 2.60
C THR A 8 11.36 0.34 1.07
N GLY A 9 10.19 0.25 0.43
CA GLY A 9 10.07 -0.04 -1.01
C GLY A 9 10.68 -1.38 -1.43
N CYS A 10 10.96 -2.27 -0.46
CA CYS A 10 11.72 -3.51 -0.66
C CYS A 10 13.01 -3.28 -1.48
N ALA A 11 13.69 -2.16 -1.23
CA ALA A 11 14.90 -1.75 -1.96
C ALA A 11 14.73 -1.73 -3.50
N GLY A 12 13.54 -1.35 -4.00
CA GLY A 12 13.24 -1.26 -5.43
C GLY A 12 12.73 -2.56 -6.06
N SER A 13 12.55 -3.63 -5.28
CA SER A 13 11.93 -4.88 -5.73
C SER A 13 10.65 -5.17 -4.93
N PRO A 14 9.54 -4.47 -5.19
CA PRO A 14 8.38 -4.50 -4.31
C PRO A 14 7.64 -5.84 -4.33
N ALA A 15 7.67 -6.53 -3.19
CA ALA A 15 6.95 -7.80 -3.00
C ALA A 15 5.42 -7.66 -3.08
N CYS A 16 4.88 -6.51 -2.67
CA CYS A 16 3.43 -6.29 -2.61
C CYS A 16 2.77 -6.05 -3.99
N VAL A 17 3.52 -5.54 -4.97
CA VAL A 17 2.99 -5.17 -6.30
C VAL A 17 2.43 -6.39 -7.05
N PRO A 18 3.13 -7.54 -7.14
CA PRO A 18 2.60 -8.75 -7.79
C PRO A 18 1.31 -9.30 -7.16
N TYR A 19 1.03 -9.00 -5.89
CA TYR A 19 -0.19 -9.47 -5.23
C TYR A 19 -1.41 -8.61 -5.52
N CYS A 20 -1.23 -7.37 -6.00
CA CYS A 20 -2.33 -6.48 -6.30
C CYS A 20 -3.02 -6.92 -7.60
N PRO A 21 -4.32 -7.27 -7.58
CA PRO A 21 -5.02 -7.74 -8.78
C PRO A 21 -5.42 -6.60 -9.73
N VAL A 22 -5.19 -5.34 -9.34
CA VAL A 22 -5.55 -4.15 -10.11
C VAL A 22 -4.27 -3.56 -10.70
N ALA A 23 -4.22 -3.47 -12.02
CA ALA A 23 -3.10 -2.85 -12.72
C ALA A 23 -2.90 -1.40 -12.25
N ASP A 24 -1.64 -0.98 -12.15
CA ASP A 24 -1.21 0.38 -11.78
C ASP A 24 -1.70 0.89 -10.40
N CYS A 25 -2.41 0.06 -9.63
CA CYS A 25 -2.86 0.41 -8.29
C CYS A 25 -1.71 0.60 -7.30
N MET A 26 -0.54 0.02 -7.56
CA MET A 26 0.63 0.14 -6.70
C MET A 26 1.87 0.48 -7.51
N TYR A 27 2.61 1.50 -7.10
CA TYR A 27 3.78 2.00 -7.81
C TYR A 27 4.87 2.45 -6.84
N TRP A 28 6.12 2.40 -7.31
CA TRP A 28 7.28 2.81 -6.53
C TRP A 28 7.53 4.32 -6.72
N VAL A 29 7.78 5.02 -5.63
CA VAL A 29 8.16 6.44 -5.61
C VAL A 29 9.50 6.61 -4.89
N PRO A 30 10.42 7.43 -5.42
CA PRO A 30 11.67 7.75 -4.74
C PRO A 30 11.43 8.40 -3.38
N ASP A 31 12.30 8.11 -2.40
CA ASP A 31 12.41 8.89 -1.17
C ASP A 31 13.55 9.90 -1.33
N GLU A 32 13.20 11.15 -1.62
CA GLU A 32 14.18 12.23 -1.80
C GLU A 32 14.97 12.54 -0.52
N GLY A 33 14.43 12.23 0.66
CA GLY A 33 15.11 12.41 1.94
C GLY A 33 16.15 11.32 2.23
N HIS A 34 15.99 10.14 1.62
CA HIS A 34 16.88 8.99 1.85
C HIS A 34 17.27 8.26 0.54
N PRO A 35 18.02 8.88 -0.39
CA PRO A 35 18.53 8.17 -1.56
C PRO A 35 19.47 7.01 -1.17
N PRO A 36 19.48 5.88 -1.90
CA PRO A 36 18.74 5.57 -3.13
C PRO A 36 17.38 4.89 -2.86
N PHE A 37 16.85 4.99 -1.65
CA PHE A 37 15.63 4.28 -1.26
C PHE A 37 14.38 4.94 -1.84
N GLY A 38 13.28 4.22 -1.73
CA GLY A 38 11.95 4.72 -2.05
C GLY A 38 10.92 3.89 -1.34
N ARG A 39 9.66 4.25 -1.57
CA ARG A 39 8.50 3.62 -0.95
C ARG A 39 7.51 3.21 -2.01
N ILE A 40 6.59 2.34 -1.64
CA ILE A 40 5.44 2.06 -2.47
C ILE A 40 4.35 3.06 -2.13
N GLU A 41 3.57 3.45 -3.12
CA GLU A 41 2.30 4.15 -2.94
C GLU A 41 1.18 3.28 -3.51
N VAL A 42 -0.01 3.45 -2.94
CA VAL A 42 -1.23 2.82 -3.41
C VAL A 42 -2.08 3.92 -4.01
N ASP A 43 -2.46 3.76 -5.27
CA ASP A 43 -3.45 4.62 -5.90
C ASP A 43 -4.79 4.45 -5.15
N PRO A 44 -5.28 5.51 -4.48
CA PRO A 44 -6.45 5.43 -3.63
C PRO A 44 -7.75 5.28 -4.46
N ILE A 45 -7.76 5.69 -5.73
CA ILE A 45 -8.91 5.58 -6.64
C ILE A 45 -9.01 4.18 -7.25
N LEU A 46 -7.88 3.54 -7.53
CA LEU A 46 -7.85 2.18 -8.11
C LEU A 46 -7.97 1.07 -7.04
N CYS A 47 -7.68 1.37 -5.78
CA CYS A 47 -7.65 0.37 -4.72
C CYS A 47 -9.05 -0.18 -4.37
N ILE A 48 -9.32 -1.43 -4.77
CA ILE A 48 -10.59 -2.12 -4.49
C ILE A 48 -10.68 -2.78 -3.10
N GLY A 49 -9.69 -2.57 -2.23
CA GLY A 49 -9.70 -3.10 -0.87
C GLY A 49 -9.64 -4.62 -0.72
N CYS A 50 -9.10 -5.35 -1.71
CA CYS A 50 -9.06 -6.83 -1.71
C CYS A 50 -8.13 -7.47 -0.65
N LYS A 51 -7.29 -6.66 0.02
CA LYS A 51 -6.35 -7.07 1.08
C LYS A 51 -5.29 -8.12 0.70
N LYS A 52 -5.09 -8.44 -0.58
CA LYS A 52 -4.06 -9.44 -0.97
C LYS A 52 -2.62 -8.98 -0.72
N CYS A 53 -2.38 -7.67 -0.71
CA CYS A 53 -1.06 -7.10 -0.53
C CYS A 53 -0.65 -6.91 0.94
N VAL A 54 -1.56 -7.10 1.91
CA VAL A 54 -1.24 -6.95 3.34
C VAL A 54 -0.67 -8.24 3.90
N SER A 55 0.17 -8.16 4.93
CA SER A 55 0.73 -9.33 5.63
C SER A 55 -0.09 -9.77 6.85
N LYS A 56 -1.13 -9.02 7.21
CA LYS A 56 -2.06 -9.35 8.31
C LYS A 56 -3.44 -9.76 7.78
N GLY A 57 -3.73 -11.04 7.86
CA GLY A 57 -5.03 -11.64 7.58
C GLY A 57 -6.00 -11.57 8.76
N PRO A 58 -7.23 -12.09 8.58
CA PRO A 58 -8.19 -12.28 9.66
C PRO A 58 -7.59 -13.11 10.80
N ASP A 59 -8.05 -12.89 12.03
CA ASP A 59 -7.66 -13.65 13.23
C ASP A 59 -6.14 -13.70 13.49
N GLY A 60 -5.40 -12.72 12.99
CA GLY A 60 -3.94 -12.61 13.18
C GLY A 60 -3.12 -13.54 12.29
N ALA A 61 -3.71 -14.13 11.25
CA ALA A 61 -2.96 -14.93 10.28
C ALA A 61 -1.90 -14.08 9.56
N PHE A 62 -0.69 -14.62 9.41
CA PHE A 62 0.36 -13.97 8.60
C PHE A 62 0.19 -14.37 7.13
N LEU A 63 0.21 -13.39 6.24
CA LEU A 63 0.05 -13.57 4.79
C LEU A 63 1.35 -13.22 4.06
N ASP A 64 1.53 -13.75 2.86
CA ASP A 64 2.69 -13.50 1.98
C ASP A 64 2.75 -12.06 1.42
N GLY A 65 1.98 -11.12 1.96
CA GLY A 65 1.93 -9.72 1.51
C GLY A 65 3.17 -8.91 1.91
N CYS A 66 2.97 -7.63 2.24
CA CYS A 66 4.07 -6.73 2.57
C CYS A 66 4.94 -7.26 3.73
N PRO A 67 6.23 -7.59 3.50
CA PRO A 67 7.08 -8.19 4.54
C PRO A 67 7.36 -7.25 5.72
N TRP A 68 7.18 -5.94 5.50
CA TRP A 68 7.37 -4.89 6.50
C TRP A 68 6.10 -4.53 7.26
N ASP A 69 4.98 -5.19 6.95
CA ASP A 69 3.67 -4.84 7.52
C ASP A 69 3.35 -3.34 7.34
N ALA A 70 3.77 -2.78 6.21
CA ALA A 70 3.69 -1.35 5.93
C ALA A 70 2.41 -0.93 5.20
N ILE A 71 1.42 -1.83 5.09
CA ILE A 71 0.17 -1.58 4.35
C ILE A 71 -1.01 -1.75 5.30
N GLU A 72 -1.72 -0.67 5.55
CA GLU A 72 -2.89 -0.67 6.42
C GLU A 72 -4.19 -0.48 5.63
N MET A 73 -5.18 -1.29 6.00
CA MET A 73 -6.55 -1.16 5.50
C MET A 73 -7.33 -0.28 6.45
N VAL A 74 -7.48 0.99 6.08
CA VAL A 74 -8.27 1.98 6.82
C VAL A 74 -9.65 2.20 6.17
N PRO A 75 -10.62 2.72 6.93
CA PRO A 75 -11.90 3.19 6.39
C PRO A 75 -11.74 4.17 5.22
N ILE A 76 -12.72 4.20 4.32
CA ILE A 76 -12.66 5.04 3.11
C ILE A 76 -12.60 6.53 3.47
N GLU A 77 -13.28 6.91 4.56
CA GLU A 77 -13.36 8.27 5.08
C GLU A 77 -11.96 8.81 5.45
N ASP A 78 -11.10 7.95 5.99
CA ASP A 78 -9.72 8.31 6.35
C ASP A 78 -8.85 8.50 5.11
N VAL A 79 -9.11 7.74 4.05
CA VAL A 79 -8.42 7.92 2.76
C VAL A 79 -8.86 9.21 2.10
N GLU A 80 -10.17 9.45 2.02
CA GLU A 80 -10.75 10.67 1.46
C GLU A 80 -10.25 11.92 2.19
N ALA A 81 -10.16 11.87 3.52
CA ALA A 81 -9.62 12.95 4.33
C ALA A 81 -8.14 13.23 4.04
N ARG A 82 -7.33 12.19 3.79
CA ARG A 82 -5.92 12.34 3.43
C ARG A 82 -5.70 12.91 2.03
N ILE A 83 -6.52 12.52 1.06
CA ILE A 83 -6.32 12.93 -0.34
C ILE A 83 -7.13 14.18 -0.71
N GLY A 84 -8.08 14.59 0.14
CA GLY A 84 -8.93 15.76 -0.09
C GLY A 84 -9.98 15.57 -1.18
N VAL A 85 -10.29 14.33 -1.55
CA VAL A 85 -11.21 13.98 -2.65
C VAL A 85 -12.19 12.92 -2.16
N LYS A 86 -13.47 13.11 -2.49
CA LYS A 86 -14.52 12.10 -2.29
C LYS A 86 -14.46 11.07 -3.41
N MET A 87 -14.42 9.79 -3.04
CA MET A 87 -14.37 8.70 -4.01
C MET A 87 -15.78 8.40 -4.52
N PRO A 88 -15.93 8.09 -5.82
CA PRO A 88 -17.20 7.59 -6.33
C PRO A 88 -17.41 6.16 -5.81
N ILE A 89 -18.40 6.01 -4.93
CA ILE A 89 -18.92 4.73 -4.45
C ILE A 89 -19.96 4.14 -5.42
#